data_AF-A0A520G9P2-F1
#
_entry.id   AF-A0A520G9P2-F1
#
_cell.length_a   1.000
_cell.length_b   1.000
_cell.length_c   1.000
_cell.angle_alpha   90.00
_cell.angle_beta   90.00
_cell.angle_gamma   90.00
#
_symmetry.space_group_name_H-M   'P 1'
#
loop_
_entity.id
_entity.type
_entity.pdbx_description
1 polymer ?
#
loop_
_entity_poly.entity_id
_entity_poly.type
_entity_poly.pdbx_seq_one_letter_code
_entity_poly.pdbx_strand_id
1 'polypeptide(L)'
;MAATSRASAALSSKQIEEAAHRERLRQALPDTVIRLQQRHADQIDAKDIEDYVALNWLEWHGGGLRLTITGRNIRAQLAPTVV
;
A
#
# COMPACT_ATOMS: atom_id res chain seq x y z
N MET A 1 -19.54 23.12 23.98
CA MET A 1 -19.48 23.26 22.50
C MET A 1 -18.05 23.30 21.90
N ALA A 2 -16.95 23.24 22.67
CA ALA A 2 -15.57 23.34 22.13
C ALA A 2 -14.80 22.01 21.97
N ALA A 3 -15.35 20.89 22.46
CA ALA A 3 -14.68 19.58 22.41
C ALA A 3 -14.84 18.89 21.03
N THR A 4 -15.98 19.07 20.37
CA THR A 4 -16.31 18.41 19.10
C THR A 4 -15.44 18.90 17.93
N SER A 5 -15.09 20.19 17.90
CA SER A 5 -14.31 20.80 16.80
C SER A 5 -12.88 20.27 16.71
N ARG A 6 -12.20 20.04 17.85
CA ARG A 6 -10.85 19.47 17.88
C ARG A 6 -10.81 17.99 17.49
N ALA A 7 -11.82 17.22 17.90
CA ALA A 7 -11.93 15.82 17.51
C ALA A 7 -12.12 15.67 15.99
N SER A 8 -12.97 16.48 15.37
CA SER A 8 -13.15 16.48 13.91
C SER A 8 -11.88 16.88 13.14
N ALA A 9 -11.12 17.87 13.65
CA ALA A 9 -9.87 18.28 13.03
C ALA A 9 -8.79 17.18 13.10
N ALA A 10 -8.66 16.51 14.26
CA ALA A 10 -7.70 15.42 14.44
C ALA A 10 -8.00 14.20 13.54
N LEU A 11 -9.29 13.88 13.34
CA LEU A 11 -9.71 12.82 12.42
C LEU A 11 -9.37 13.16 10.96
N SER A 12 -9.59 14.42 10.54
CA SER A 12 -9.24 14.89 9.20
C SER A 12 -7.74 14.79 8.92
N SER A 13 -6.90 15.24 9.87
CA SER A 13 -5.43 15.11 9.75
C SER A 13 -4.99 13.64 9.62
N LYS A 14 -5.53 12.76 10.47
CA LYS A 14 -5.24 11.33 10.40
C LYS A 14 -5.64 10.71 9.05
N GLN A 15 -6.81 11.09 8.52
CA GLN A 15 -7.26 10.61 7.21
C GLN A 15 -6.34 11.08 6.07
N ILE A 16 -5.84 12.32 6.14
CA ILE A 16 -4.89 12.85 5.15
C ILE A 16 -3.56 12.08 5.22
N GLU A 17 -3.05 11.80 6.42
CA GLU A 17 -1.84 11.01 6.63
C GLU A 17 -2.00 9.58 6.10
N GLU A 18 -3.13 8.92 6.37
CA GLU A 18 -3.44 7.60 5.84
C GLU A 18 -3.54 7.60 4.31
N ALA A 19 -4.16 8.62 3.73
CA ALA A 19 -4.25 8.75 2.27
C ALA A 19 -2.87 8.97 1.64
N ALA A 20 -2.03 9.84 2.23
CA ALA A 20 -0.67 10.07 1.78
C ALA A 20 0.19 8.80 1.89
N HIS A 21 0.05 8.06 2.98
CA HIS A 21 0.75 6.78 3.17
C HIS A 21 0.32 5.73 2.14
N ARG A 22 -0.99 5.60 1.89
CA ARG A 22 -1.52 4.70 0.85
C ARG A 22 -1.00 5.11 -0.53
N GLU A 23 -0.93 6.40 -0.84
CA GLU A 23 -0.42 6.87 -2.13
C GLU A 23 1.08 6.58 -2.29
N ARG A 24 1.89 6.77 -1.24
CA ARG A 24 3.31 6.36 -1.23
C ARG A 24 3.45 4.87 -1.52
N LEU A 25 2.68 4.04 -0.83
CA LEU A 25 2.66 2.59 -1.06
C LEU A 25 2.22 2.24 -2.47
N ARG A 26 1.24 2.97 -3.03
CA ARG A 26 0.76 2.82 -4.40
C ARG A 26 1.91 3.02 -5.37
N GLN A 27 2.60 4.15 -5.27
CA GLN A 27 3.72 4.51 -6.14
C GLN A 27 4.89 3.53 -6.04
N ALA A 28 5.17 2.98 -4.86
CA ALA A 28 6.23 1.99 -4.65
C ALA A 28 5.83 0.55 -5.02
N LEU A 29 4.55 0.28 -5.29
CA LEU A 29 4.06 -1.08 -5.55
C LEU A 29 4.72 -1.73 -6.77
N PRO A 30 4.90 -1.08 -7.94
CA PRO A 30 5.55 -1.68 -9.10
C PRO A 30 6.96 -2.20 -8.81
N ASP A 31 7.79 -1.41 -8.13
CA ASP A 31 9.15 -1.79 -7.73
C ASP A 31 9.15 -2.93 -6.72
N THR A 32 8.23 -2.88 -5.75
CA THR A 32 8.00 -3.98 -4.80
C THR A 32 7.70 -5.29 -5.54
N VAL A 33 6.86 -5.26 -6.58
CA VAL A 33 6.56 -6.46 -7.39
C VAL A 33 7.81 -6.99 -8.10
N ILE A 34 8.65 -6.12 -8.66
CA ILE A 34 9.90 -6.52 -9.31
C ILE A 34 10.81 -7.25 -8.31
N ARG A 35 10.94 -6.72 -7.09
CA ARG A 35 11.72 -7.37 -6.01
C ARG A 35 11.16 -8.74 -5.63
N LEU A 36 9.84 -8.86 -5.50
CA LEU A 36 9.19 -10.16 -5.23
C LEU A 36 9.44 -11.19 -6.34
N GLN A 37 9.39 -10.76 -7.60
CA GLN A 37 9.69 -11.63 -8.75
C GLN A 37 11.15 -12.11 -8.76
N GLN A 38 12.07 -11.27 -8.28
CA GLN A 38 13.49 -11.58 -8.13
C GLN A 38 13.83 -12.34 -6.84
N ARG A 39 12.83 -12.69 -6.02
CA ARG A 39 13.00 -13.31 -4.69
C ARG A 39 13.76 -12.43 -3.69
N HIS A 40 13.78 -11.12 -3.90
CA HIS A 40 14.41 -10.12 -3.03
C HIS A 40 13.41 -9.49 -2.06
N ALA A 41 12.56 -10.31 -1.44
CA ALA A 41 11.57 -9.81 -0.48
C ALA A 41 12.21 -9.23 0.78
N ASP A 42 13.43 -9.68 1.10
CA ASP A 42 14.30 -9.18 2.17
C ASP A 42 14.71 -7.70 1.99
N GLN A 43 14.60 -7.15 0.78
CA GLN A 43 14.92 -5.75 0.49
C GLN A 43 13.70 -4.81 0.62
N ILE A 44 12.53 -5.34 0.97
CA ILE A 44 11.33 -4.56 1.24
C ILE A 44 11.24 -4.37 2.75
N ASP A 45 10.99 -3.14 3.19
CA ASP A 45 10.82 -2.84 4.61
C ASP A 45 9.66 -3.67 5.20
N ALA A 46 9.86 -4.26 6.38
CA ALA A 46 8.87 -5.13 7.01
C ALA A 46 7.55 -4.39 7.26
N LYS A 47 7.61 -3.10 7.60
CA LYS A 47 6.41 -2.28 7.79
C LYS A 47 5.66 -2.08 6.48
N ASP A 48 6.36 -1.90 5.37
CA ASP A 48 5.73 -1.80 4.05
C ASP A 48 5.05 -3.11 3.65
N ILE A 49 5.67 -4.26 3.95
CA ILE A 49 5.04 -5.59 3.75
C ILE A 49 3.75 -5.70 4.56
N GLU A 50 3.78 -5.36 5.86
CA GLU A 50 2.61 -5.40 6.73
C GLU A 50 1.50 -4.48 6.21
N ASP A 51 1.85 -3.26 5.81
CA ASP A 51 0.90 -2.30 5.26
C ASP A 51 0.29 -2.79 3.94
N TYR A 52 1.10 -3.39 3.05
CA TYR A 52 0.60 -3.98 1.80
C TYR A 52 -0.36 -5.16 2.05
N VAL A 53 -0.09 -5.99 3.06
CA VAL A 53 -0.96 -7.10 3.46
C VAL A 53 -2.25 -6.56 4.10
N ALA A 54 -2.15 -5.53 4.96
CA ALA A 54 -3.30 -4.89 5.58
C ALA A 54 -4.23 -4.21 4.55
N LEU A 55 -3.66 -3.69 3.45
CA LEU A 55 -4.41 -3.14 2.32
C LEU A 55 -4.96 -4.22 1.36
N ASN A 56 -4.69 -5.50 1.62
CA ASN A 56 -5.03 -6.62 0.75
C ASN A 56 -4.41 -6.50 -0.65
N TRP A 57 -3.24 -5.87 -0.78
CA TRP A 57 -2.53 -5.75 -2.06
C TRP A 57 -1.52 -6.89 -2.24
N LEU A 58 -0.95 -7.35 -1.14
CA LEU A 58 -0.14 -8.56 -1.07
C LEU A 58 -0.77 -9.57 -0.11
N GLU A 59 -0.45 -10.84 -0.30
CA GLU A 59 -0.85 -11.92 0.60
C GLU A 59 0.30 -12.90 0.81
N TRP A 60 0.32 -13.53 1.99
CA TRP A 60 1.22 -14.64 2.27
C TRP A 60 0.70 -15.90 1.59
N HIS A 61 1.56 -16.55 0.81
CA HIS A 61 1.25 -17.81 0.13
C HIS A 61 2.45 -18.76 0.23
N GLY A 62 2.32 -19.83 1.01
CA GLY A 62 3.30 -20.91 1.08
C GLY A 62 4.72 -20.46 1.45
N GLY A 63 4.84 -19.49 2.36
CA GLY A 63 6.13 -18.95 2.82
C GLY A 63 6.70 -17.80 1.97
N GLY A 64 6.00 -17.35 0.93
CA GLY A 64 6.36 -16.17 0.15
C GLY A 64 5.22 -15.15 0.07
N LEU A 65 5.52 -13.97 -0.47
CA LEU A 65 4.52 -12.95 -0.77
C LEU A 65 4.07 -13.04 -2.22
N ARG A 66 2.77 -12.85 -2.45
CA ARG A 66 2.15 -12.84 -3.78
C ARG A 66 1.22 -11.64 -3.92
N LEU A 67 1.08 -11.16 -5.15
CA LEU A 67 0.07 -10.16 -5.49
C LEU A 67 -1.36 -10.74 -5.45
N THR A 68 -2.26 -10.05 -4.76
CA THR A 68 -3.69 -10.35 -4.80
C THR A 68 -4.32 -9.86 -6.10
N ILE A 69 -5.63 -10.06 -6.27
CA ILE A 69 -6.40 -9.42 -7.35
C ILE A 69 -6.40 -7.90 -7.18
N THR A 70 -6.63 -7.40 -5.96
CA THR A 70 -6.63 -5.96 -5.66
C THR A 70 -5.28 -5.32 -5.97
N GLY A 71 -4.18 -5.93 -5.51
CA GLY A 71 -2.83 -5.43 -5.79
C GLY A 71 -2.50 -5.40 -7.29
N ARG A 72 -2.99 -6.38 -8.06
CA ARG A 72 -2.84 -6.39 -9.53
C ARG A 72 -3.55 -5.22 -10.18
N ASN A 73 -4.79 -4.93 -9.76
CA ASN A 73 -5.55 -3.81 -10.29
C ASN A 73 -4.89 -2.46 -9.95
N ILE A 74 -4.41 -2.30 -8.72
CA ILE A 74 -3.71 -1.08 -8.29
C ILE A 74 -2.42 -0.87 -9.08
N ARG A 75 -1.61 -1.92 -9.29
CA ARG A 75 -0.43 -1.85 -10.14
C ARG A 75 -0.79 -1.52 -11.60
N ALA A 76 -1.85 -2.11 -12.14
CA ALA A 76 -2.29 -1.83 -13.50
C ALA A 76 -2.73 -0.37 -13.70
N GLN A 77 -3.33 0.26 -12.68
CA GLN A 77 -3.69 1.69 -12.72
C GLN A 77 -2.47 2.63 -12.77
N LEU A 78 -1.27 2.15 -12.44
CA LEU A 78 -0.02 2.92 -12.53
C LEU A 78 0.71 2.74 -13.85
N ALA A 79 0.43 1.64 -14.57
CA ALA A 79 0.91 1.52 -15.93
C ALA A 79 0.10 2.52 -16.77
N PRO A 80 0.75 3.43 -17.53
CA PRO A 80 0.01 4.25 -18.47
C PRO A 80 -0.70 3.31 -19.43
N THR A 81 -2.02 3.37 -19.46
CA THR A 81 -2.81 2.79 -20.54
C THR A 81 -2.31 3.43 -21.82
N VAL A 82 -1.47 2.72 -22.57
CA VAL A 82 -1.13 3.10 -23.93
C VAL A 82 -2.39 2.87 -24.73
N VAL A 83 -3.12 3.96 -24.99
CA VAL A 83 -4.21 4.05 -25.97
C VAL A 83 -3.62 4.42 -27.32
#